data_AF-A0A7K4B015-F1
#
_entry.id   AF-A0A7K4B015-F1
#
_cell.length_a   1.000
_cell.length_b   1.000
_cell.length_c   1.000
_cell.angle_alpha   90.00
_cell.angle_beta   90.00
_cell.angle_gamma   90.00
#
_symmetry.space_group_name_H-M   'P 1'
#
loop_
_entity.id
_entity.type
_entity.pdbx_description
1 polymer ?
#
loop_
_entity_poly.entity_id
_entity_poly.type
_entity_poly.pdbx_seq_one_letter_code
_entity_poly.pdbx_strand_id
1 'polypeptide(L)'
;MNEERHTDEEIEEAVRGMPWWLVLVWGVLAVIIGIMLITTPLITTYFLVLFMGAYWFAGGIITLFSLYSDKTNMGWKIFLSIISIIAGIAIMAYPLYGELVVLTMLVFIIGFWGLLIGGTKLYEAFRAKDAGAGILGLLSIVFGIILLIFPWGAALALPLIAGAFSLLAGICSVVVAFQVKKQQA
;
A
#
# COMPACT_ATOMS: atom_id res chain seq x y z
N MET A 1 20.65 -21.91 -17.88
CA MET A 1 21.28 -22.50 -16.68
C MET A 1 22.32 -21.59 -16.02
N ASN A 2 22.98 -20.66 -16.73
CA ASN A 2 23.92 -19.69 -16.12
C ASN A 2 23.27 -18.36 -15.70
N GLU A 3 22.17 -17.92 -16.33
CA GLU A 3 21.47 -16.67 -15.97
C GLU A 3 20.71 -16.76 -14.63
N GLU A 4 19.98 -17.87 -14.38
CA GLU A 4 19.24 -18.04 -13.11
C GLU A 4 20.16 -18.05 -11.89
N ARG A 5 21.36 -18.62 -12.01
CA ARG A 5 22.36 -18.65 -10.94
C ARG A 5 22.85 -17.26 -10.52
N HIS A 6 22.97 -16.33 -11.47
CA HIS A 6 23.40 -14.96 -11.18
C HIS A 6 22.29 -14.15 -10.49
N THR A 7 21.03 -14.39 -10.84
CA THR A 7 19.89 -13.68 -10.20
C THR A 7 19.66 -14.16 -8.77
N ASP A 8 19.80 -15.46 -8.52
CA ASP A 8 19.65 -16.03 -7.18
C ASP A 8 20.74 -15.53 -6.22
N GLU A 9 21.98 -15.38 -6.70
CA GLU A 9 23.11 -14.82 -5.93
C GLU A 9 22.91 -13.32 -5.59
N GLU A 10 22.41 -12.51 -6.53
CA GLU A 10 22.07 -11.09 -6.28
C GLU A 10 20.93 -10.93 -5.26
N ILE A 11 19.90 -11.79 -5.32
CA ILE A 11 18.80 -11.79 -4.36
C ILE A 11 19.30 -12.24 -2.98
N GLU A 12 20.16 -13.26 -2.91
CA GLU A 12 20.79 -13.69 -1.66
C GLU A 12 21.68 -12.60 -1.04
N GLU A 13 22.44 -11.85 -1.84
CA GLU A 13 23.22 -10.69 -1.38
C GLU A 13 22.33 -9.54 -0.89
N ALA A 14 21.26 -9.21 -1.63
CA ALA A 14 20.30 -8.18 -1.22
C ALA A 14 19.58 -8.55 0.10
N VAL A 15 19.25 -9.83 0.28
CA VAL A 15 18.65 -10.35 1.51
C VAL A 15 19.64 -10.32 2.67
N ARG A 16 20.92 -10.63 2.44
CA ARG A 16 21.98 -10.54 3.46
C ARG A 16 22.34 -9.10 3.82
N GLY A 17 22.23 -8.17 2.88
CA GLY A 17 22.51 -6.75 3.06
C GLY A 17 21.42 -5.98 3.84
N MET A 18 20.24 -6.57 4.05
CA MET A 18 19.19 -5.91 4.82
C MET A 18 19.50 -5.93 6.32
N PRO A 19 19.56 -4.76 6.99
CA PRO A 19 19.80 -4.73 8.42
C PRO A 19 18.62 -5.36 9.18
N TRP A 20 18.86 -6.36 10.02
CA TRP A 20 17.81 -6.99 10.84
C TRP A 20 17.00 -5.97 11.68
N TRP A 21 17.66 -4.89 12.12
CA TRP A 21 17.03 -3.82 12.89
C TRP A 21 16.03 -3.03 12.06
N LEU A 22 16.25 -2.88 10.75
CA LEU A 22 15.32 -2.18 9.86
C LEU A 22 14.03 -2.99 9.72
N VAL A 23 14.13 -4.30 9.51
CA VAL A 23 12.98 -5.21 9.47
C VAL A 23 12.21 -5.18 10.79
N LEU A 24 12.92 -5.17 11.92
CA LEU A 24 12.30 -5.07 13.25
C LEU A 24 11.54 -3.76 13.43
N VAL A 25 12.13 -2.62 13.07
CA VAL A 25 11.50 -1.30 13.18
C VAL A 25 10.23 -1.25 12.34
N TRP A 26 10.27 -1.72 11.10
CA TRP A 26 9.08 -1.81 10.24
C TRP A 26 7.99 -2.68 10.85
N GLY A 27 8.35 -3.85 11.40
CA GLY A 27 7.39 -4.74 12.03
C GLY A 27 6.74 -4.14 13.27
N VAL A 28 7.52 -3.51 14.15
CA VAL A 28 7.00 -2.83 15.35
C VAL A 28 6.09 -1.67 14.96
N LEU A 29 6.47 -0.85 13.98
CA LEU A 29 5.62 0.23 13.47
C LEU A 29 4.32 -0.31 12.90
N ALA A 30 4.37 -1.38 12.10
CA ALA A 30 3.18 -2.02 11.53
C ALA A 30 2.24 -2.57 12.61
N VAL A 31 2.78 -3.13 13.71
CA VAL A 31 1.97 -3.56 14.86
C VAL A 31 1.31 -2.37 15.54
N ILE A 32 2.06 -1.31 15.85
CA ILE A 32 1.52 -0.11 16.51
C ILE A 32 0.40 0.50 15.67
N ILE A 33 0.65 0.73 14.38
CA ILE A 33 -0.33 1.27 13.44
C ILE A 33 -1.55 0.34 13.35
N GLY A 34 -1.34 -0.98 13.31
CA GLY A 34 -2.42 -1.95 13.28
C GLY A 34 -3.32 -1.89 14.52
N ILE A 35 -2.74 -1.79 15.72
CA ILE A 35 -3.51 -1.61 16.98
C ILE A 35 -4.29 -0.30 16.93
N MET A 36 -3.66 0.79 16.49
CA MET A 36 -4.29 2.11 16.41
C MET A 36 -5.44 2.13 15.38
N LEU A 37 -5.29 1.48 14.22
CA LEU A 37 -6.36 1.34 13.22
C LEU A 37 -7.58 0.58 13.76
N ILE A 38 -7.38 -0.42 14.63
CA ILE A 38 -8.49 -1.19 15.19
C ILE A 38 -9.15 -0.47 16.36
N THR A 39 -8.38 0.15 17.24
CA THR A 39 -8.89 0.81 18.45
C THR A 39 -9.47 2.19 18.18
N THR A 40 -8.82 2.96 17.30
CA THR A 40 -9.18 4.34 16.96
C THR A 40 -9.03 4.58 15.45
N PRO A 41 -9.85 3.91 14.60
CA PRO A 41 -9.73 3.98 13.14
C PRO A 41 -9.73 5.42 12.62
N LEU A 42 -10.71 6.24 13.03
CA LEU A 42 -10.84 7.62 12.53
C LEU A 42 -9.61 8.48 12.88
N ILE A 43 -9.17 8.46 14.14
CA ILE A 43 -8.04 9.29 14.57
C ILE A 43 -6.76 8.83 13.88
N THR A 44 -6.56 7.53 13.75
CA THR A 44 -5.35 6.98 13.14
C THR A 44 -5.32 7.26 11.65
N THR A 45 -6.44 7.11 10.95
CA THR A 45 -6.55 7.47 9.54
C THR A 45 -6.31 8.96 9.32
N TYR A 46 -6.85 9.83 10.18
CA TYR A 46 -6.56 11.26 10.15
C TYR A 46 -5.05 11.54 10.19
N PHE A 47 -4.31 10.93 11.12
CA PHE A 47 -2.86 11.11 11.21
C PHE A 47 -2.11 10.54 10.01
N LEU A 48 -2.53 9.38 9.48
CA LEU A 48 -1.94 8.79 8.29
C LEU A 48 -2.14 9.66 7.05
N VAL A 49 -3.34 10.24 6.89
CA VAL A 49 -3.66 11.17 5.80
C VAL A 49 -2.84 12.45 5.94
N LEU A 50 -2.70 12.98 7.15
CA LEU A 50 -1.86 14.15 7.40
C LEU A 50 -0.39 13.87 7.08
N PHE A 51 0.13 12.71 7.51
CA PHE A 51 1.49 12.27 7.22
C PHE A 51 1.70 12.09 5.71
N MET A 52 0.72 11.50 5.00
CA MET A 52 0.75 11.37 3.54
C MET A 52 0.75 12.74 2.85
N GLY A 53 -0.07 13.69 3.31
CA GLY A 53 -0.09 15.05 2.79
C GLY A 53 1.24 15.78 2.99
N ALA A 54 1.84 15.64 4.18
CA ALA A 54 3.18 16.16 4.47
C ALA A 54 4.25 15.53 3.56
N TYR A 55 4.17 14.21 3.35
CA TYR A 55 5.08 13.46 2.50
C TYR A 55 4.97 13.90 1.03
N TRP A 56 3.76 14.07 0.49
CA TRP A 56 3.55 14.59 -0.86
C TRP A 56 4.03 16.04 -1.01
N PHE A 57 3.80 16.88 -0.01
CA PHE A 57 4.31 18.24 -0.02
C PHE A 57 5.85 18.27 -0.04
N ALA A 58 6.49 17.53 0.87
CA ALA A 58 7.94 17.43 0.94
C ALA A 58 8.54 16.82 -0.33
N GLY A 59 7.94 15.74 -0.85
CA GLY A 59 8.36 15.09 -2.09
C GLY A 59 8.25 16.02 -3.31
N GLY A 60 7.20 16.83 -3.38
CA GLY A 60 7.05 17.85 -4.41
C GLY A 60 8.14 18.92 -4.33
N ILE A 61 8.47 19.38 -3.13
CA ILE A 61 9.57 20.33 -2.91
C ILE A 61 10.93 19.71 -3.31
N ILE A 62 11.21 18.49 -2.86
CA ILE A 62 12.46 17.78 -3.19
C ILE A 62 12.58 17.58 -4.70
N THR A 63 11.49 17.18 -5.37
CA THR A 63 11.47 17.01 -6.82
C THR A 63 11.74 18.34 -7.53
N LEU A 64 11.16 19.44 -7.03
CA LEU A 64 11.42 20.77 -7.55
C LEU A 64 12.90 21.17 -7.41
N PHE A 65 13.54 20.89 -6.28
CA PHE A 65 14.97 21.10 -6.09
C PHE A 65 15.83 20.19 -6.97
N SER A 66 15.39 18.96 -7.26
CA SER A 66 16.11 18.00 -8.11
C SER A 66 16.33 18.53 -9.54
N LEU A 67 15.49 19.46 -10.02
CA LEU A 67 15.67 20.10 -11.33
C LEU A 67 16.94 20.93 -11.44
N TYR A 68 17.52 21.35 -10.32
CA TYR A 68 18.78 22.08 -10.32
C TYR A 68 19.96 21.18 -10.73
N SER A 69 19.91 19.89 -10.34
CA SER A 69 20.95 18.91 -10.62
C SER A 69 20.68 18.06 -11.87
N ASP A 70 19.42 17.73 -12.17
CA ASP A 70 19.06 16.91 -13.33
C ASP A 70 17.83 17.45 -14.06
N LYS A 71 18.06 17.95 -15.28
CA LYS A 71 17.05 18.55 -16.17
C LYS A 71 16.36 17.54 -17.09
N THR A 72 16.63 16.25 -16.96
CA THR A 72 15.94 15.22 -17.72
C THR A 72 14.44 15.26 -17.42
N ASN A 73 13.58 15.25 -18.46
CA ASN A 73 12.13 15.31 -18.33
C ASN A 73 11.61 16.51 -17.50
N MET A 74 12.27 17.67 -17.60
CA MET A 74 11.98 18.89 -16.83
C MET A 74 10.49 19.26 -16.81
N GLY A 75 9.80 19.24 -17.95
CA GLY A 75 8.37 19.56 -18.03
C GLY A 75 7.50 18.62 -17.20
N TRP A 76 7.80 17.32 -17.22
CA TRP A 76 7.09 16.32 -16.43
C TRP A 76 7.39 16.46 -14.93
N LYS A 77 8.66 16.69 -14.57
CA LYS A 77 9.04 16.90 -13.16
C LYS A 77 8.39 18.16 -12.56
N ILE A 78 8.30 19.26 -13.30
CA ILE A 78 7.59 20.49 -12.85
C ILE A 78 6.11 20.18 -12.65
N PHE A 79 5.48 19.56 -13.64
CA PHE A 79 4.07 19.20 -13.58
C PHE A 79 3.76 18.33 -12.34
N LEU A 80 4.54 17.26 -12.14
CA LEU A 80 4.40 16.40 -10.96
C LEU A 80 4.67 17.15 -9.64
N SER A 81 5.66 18.03 -9.60
CA SER A 81 6.00 18.80 -8.40
C SER A 81 4.86 19.74 -8.01
N ILE A 82 4.27 20.45 -8.98
CA ILE A 82 3.13 21.34 -8.75
C ILE A 82 1.93 20.55 -8.25
N ILE A 83 1.59 19.43 -8.90
CA ILE A 83 0.48 18.57 -8.48
C ILE A 83 0.70 18.06 -7.06
N SER A 84 1.91 17.56 -6.75
CA SER A 84 2.24 17.00 -5.44
C SER A 84 2.16 18.05 -4.33
N ILE A 85 2.64 19.27 -4.58
CA ILE A 85 2.57 20.39 -3.64
C ILE A 85 1.11 20.80 -3.41
N ILE A 86 0.34 21.00 -4.48
CA ILE A 86 -1.07 21.39 -4.38
C ILE A 86 -1.86 20.30 -3.65
N ALA A 87 -1.63 19.03 -3.98
CA ALA A 87 -2.29 17.91 -3.32
C ALA A 87 -1.92 17.82 -1.84
N GLY A 88 -0.65 17.98 -1.49
CA GLY A 88 -0.20 18.01 -0.09
C GLY A 88 -0.85 19.15 0.71
N ILE A 89 -0.87 20.37 0.15
CA ILE A 89 -1.54 21.53 0.77
C ILE A 89 -3.05 21.28 0.90
N ALA A 90 -3.71 20.75 -0.13
CA ALA A 90 -5.14 20.49 -0.11
C ALA A 90 -5.53 19.47 0.98
N ILE A 91 -4.75 18.41 1.13
CA ILE A 91 -4.94 17.39 2.18
C ILE A 91 -4.77 18.03 3.57
N MET A 92 -3.75 18.86 3.75
CA MET A 92 -3.48 19.52 5.04
C MET A 92 -4.50 20.62 5.38
N ALA A 93 -5.04 21.32 4.39
CA ALA A 93 -6.01 22.39 4.58
C ALA A 93 -7.39 21.86 4.99
N TYR A 94 -7.77 20.68 4.50
CA TYR A 94 -9.05 20.05 4.81
C TYR A 94 -8.88 18.58 5.22
N PRO A 95 -8.26 18.26 6.37
CA PRO A 95 -7.96 16.88 6.73
C PRO A 95 -9.20 16.00 6.90
N LEU A 96 -10.29 16.54 7.45
CA LEU A 96 -11.55 15.81 7.64
C LEU A 96 -12.20 15.40 6.30
N TYR A 97 -12.15 16.28 5.30
CA TYR A 97 -12.63 15.95 3.96
C TYR A 97 -11.63 15.08 3.20
N GLY A 98 -10.33 15.32 3.39
CA GLY A 98 -9.25 14.55 2.81
C GLY A 98 -9.33 13.07 3.22
N GLU A 99 -9.61 12.77 4.48
CA GLU A 99 -9.82 11.41 4.97
C GLU A 99 -10.94 10.68 4.21
N LEU A 100 -12.13 11.29 4.13
CA LEU A 100 -13.26 10.68 3.44
C LEU A 100 -13.01 10.52 1.95
N VAL A 101 -12.39 11.52 1.30
CA VAL A 101 -12.08 11.48 -0.13
C VAL A 101 -11.04 10.39 -0.42
N VAL A 102 -9.96 10.32 0.36
CA VAL A 102 -8.89 9.32 0.20
C VAL A 102 -9.43 7.92 0.43
N LEU A 103 -10.17 7.68 1.52
CA LEU A 103 -10.77 6.38 1.80
C LEU A 103 -11.74 5.96 0.69
N THR A 104 -12.61 6.87 0.26
CA THR A 104 -13.57 6.60 -0.81
C THR A 104 -12.87 6.31 -2.14
N MET A 105 -11.82 7.06 -2.47
CA MET A 105 -11.00 6.83 -3.67
C MET A 105 -10.32 5.46 -3.61
N LEU A 106 -9.78 5.07 -2.45
CA LEU A 106 -9.22 3.72 -2.24
C LEU A 106 -10.28 2.64 -2.40
N VAL A 107 -11.51 2.84 -1.89
CA VAL A 107 -12.63 1.90 -2.11
C VAL A 107 -12.91 1.72 -3.60
N PHE A 108 -12.96 2.80 -4.38
CA PHE A 108 -13.17 2.70 -5.83
C PHE A 108 -12.04 1.95 -6.52
N ILE A 109 -10.79 2.24 -6.17
CA ILE A 109 -9.61 1.54 -6.73
C ILE A 109 -9.68 0.05 -6.39
N ILE A 110 -9.92 -0.30 -5.13
CA ILE A 110 -10.00 -1.69 -4.66
C ILE A 110 -11.20 -2.41 -5.30
N GLY A 111 -12.36 -1.75 -5.39
CA GLY A 111 -13.56 -2.32 -6.01
C GLY A 111 -13.35 -2.62 -7.50
N PHE A 112 -12.77 -1.67 -8.24
CA PHE A 112 -12.44 -1.87 -9.65
C PHE A 112 -11.37 -2.95 -9.83
N TRP A 113 -10.34 -2.96 -8.99
CA TRP A 113 -9.30 -3.99 -9.01
C TRP A 113 -9.86 -5.38 -8.69
N GLY A 114 -10.78 -5.47 -7.72
CA GLY A 114 -11.50 -6.70 -7.39
C GLY A 114 -12.35 -7.23 -8.54
N LEU A 115 -12.97 -6.35 -9.33
CA LEU A 115 -13.65 -6.72 -10.56
C LEU A 115 -12.69 -7.30 -11.60
N LEU A 116 -11.51 -6.68 -11.79
CA LEU A 116 -10.49 -7.17 -12.72
C LEU A 116 -9.98 -8.55 -12.31
N ILE A 117 -9.61 -8.75 -11.03
CA ILE A 117 -9.20 -10.05 -10.49
C ILE A 117 -10.32 -11.08 -10.66
N GLY A 118 -11.55 -10.68 -10.35
CA GLY A 118 -12.70 -11.56 -10.49
C GLY A 118 -12.90 -12.02 -11.93
N GLY A 119 -12.76 -11.10 -12.90
CA GLY A 119 -12.81 -11.40 -14.33
C GLY A 119 -11.69 -12.33 -14.80
N THR A 120 -10.44 -12.10 -14.37
CA THR A 120 -9.30 -12.96 -14.76
C THR A 120 -9.44 -14.35 -14.15
N LYS A 121 -9.85 -14.46 -12.88
CA LYS A 121 -10.08 -15.75 -12.21
C LYS A 121 -11.23 -16.53 -12.82
N LEU A 122 -12.29 -15.83 -13.24
CA LEU A 122 -13.40 -16.46 -13.95
C LEU A 122 -12.97 -16.98 -15.33
N TYR A 123 -12.14 -16.23 -16.05
CA TYR A 123 -11.54 -16.69 -17.31
C TYR A 123 -10.64 -17.93 -17.11
N GLU A 124 -9.81 -17.92 -16.07
CA GLU A 124 -8.98 -19.08 -15.68
C GLU A 124 -9.83 -20.30 -15.33
N ALA A 125 -10.94 -20.11 -14.61
CA ALA A 125 -11.85 -21.19 -14.23
C ALA A 125 -12.47 -21.90 -15.44
N PHE A 126 -12.90 -21.13 -16.45
CA PHE A 126 -13.43 -21.71 -17.69
C PHE A 126 -12.36 -22.45 -18.49
N ARG A 127 -11.11 -21.98 -18.46
CA ARG A 127 -9.99 -22.60 -19.20
C ARG A 127 -9.44 -23.84 -18.50
N ALA A 128 -9.23 -23.78 -17.19
CA ALA A 128 -8.66 -24.86 -16.38
C ALA A 128 -9.70 -25.87 -15.86
N LYS A 129 -11.01 -25.58 -16.05
CA LYS A 129 -12.14 -26.30 -15.44
C LYS A 129 -12.00 -26.44 -13.92
N ASP A 130 -11.33 -25.48 -13.29
CA ASP A 130 -11.17 -25.42 -11.86
C ASP A 130 -12.37 -24.69 -11.24
N ALA A 131 -13.20 -25.45 -10.53
CA ALA A 131 -14.34 -24.91 -9.80
C ALA A 131 -13.89 -23.93 -8.69
N GLY A 132 -12.69 -24.15 -8.12
CA GLY A 132 -12.12 -23.28 -7.08
C GLY A 132 -11.86 -21.88 -7.60
N ALA A 133 -11.16 -21.75 -8.73
CA ALA A 133 -10.93 -20.48 -9.40
C ALA A 133 -12.25 -19.75 -9.77
N GLY A 134 -13.28 -20.51 -10.16
CA GLY A 134 -14.59 -19.94 -10.54
C GLY A 134 -15.33 -19.32 -9.36
N ILE A 135 -15.37 -20.04 -8.23
CA ILE A 135 -15.98 -19.56 -6.98
C ILE A 135 -15.24 -18.32 -6.46
N LEU A 136 -13.90 -18.36 -6.44
CA LEU A 136 -13.08 -17.23 -6.02
C LEU A 136 -13.26 -16.00 -6.94
N GLY A 137 -13.36 -16.24 -8.25
CA GLY A 137 -13.63 -15.20 -9.23
C GLY A 137 -14.99 -14.53 -9.01
N LEU A 138 -16.05 -15.34 -8.88
CA LEU A 138 -17.39 -14.81 -8.62
C LEU A 138 -17.46 -14.05 -7.29
N LEU A 139 -16.83 -14.59 -6.24
CA LEU A 139 -16.77 -13.93 -4.93
C LEU A 139 -16.05 -12.57 -5.02
N SER A 140 -14.94 -12.50 -5.76
CA SER A 140 -14.21 -11.24 -6.00
C SER A 140 -15.04 -10.23 -6.80
N ILE A 141 -15.78 -10.67 -7.81
CA ILE A 141 -16.70 -9.80 -8.56
C ILE A 141 -17.78 -9.24 -7.63
N VAL A 142 -18.44 -10.11 -6.86
CA VAL A 142 -19.49 -9.72 -5.92
C VAL A 142 -18.94 -8.74 -4.88
N PHE A 143 -17.76 -9.03 -4.32
CA PHE A 143 -17.07 -8.15 -3.39
C PHE A 143 -16.77 -6.78 -4.02
N GLY A 144 -16.23 -6.75 -5.24
CA GLY A 144 -15.96 -5.52 -5.99
C GLY A 144 -17.22 -4.71 -6.25
N ILE A 145 -18.33 -5.35 -6.64
CA ILE A 145 -19.62 -4.68 -6.84
C ILE A 145 -20.17 -4.10 -5.53
N ILE A 146 -20.12 -4.86 -4.43
CA ILE A 146 -20.58 -4.40 -3.11
C ILE A 146 -19.80 -3.15 -2.66
N LEU A 147 -18.48 -3.15 -2.83
CA LEU A 147 -17.60 -2.01 -2.56
C LEU A 147 -18.03 -0.75 -3.33
N LEU A 148 -18.39 -0.91 -4.60
CA LEU A 148 -18.79 0.20 -5.48
C LEU A 148 -20.19 0.73 -5.17
N ILE A 149 -21.12 -0.13 -4.76
CA ILE A 149 -22.50 0.26 -4.43
C ILE A 149 -22.57 0.92 -3.04
N PHE A 150 -21.77 0.44 -2.08
CA PHE A 150 -21.78 0.94 -0.71
C PHE A 150 -20.42 1.53 -0.28
N PRO A 151 -19.97 2.62 -0.92
CA PRO A 151 -18.62 3.14 -0.72
C PRO A 151 -18.40 3.71 0.68
N TRP A 152 -19.43 4.27 1.30
CA TRP A 152 -19.31 4.89 2.63
C TRP A 152 -19.12 3.85 3.75
N GLY A 153 -19.84 2.73 3.72
CA GLY A 153 -19.60 1.67 4.70
C GLY A 153 -18.27 0.97 4.48
N ALA A 154 -17.89 0.77 3.22
CA ALA A 154 -16.59 0.24 2.88
C ALA A 154 -15.44 1.16 3.35
N ALA A 155 -15.59 2.48 3.19
CA ALA A 155 -14.59 3.46 3.62
C ALA A 155 -14.32 3.37 5.14
N LEU A 156 -15.35 3.13 5.95
CA LEU A 156 -15.21 2.94 7.39
C LEU A 156 -14.64 1.55 7.76
N ALA A 157 -14.91 0.54 6.95
CA ALA A 157 -14.38 -0.81 7.15
C ALA A 157 -12.90 -0.94 6.73
N LEU A 158 -12.45 -0.15 5.76
CA LEU A 158 -11.08 -0.22 5.23
C LEU A 158 -10.00 -0.05 6.31
N PRO A 159 -10.04 0.96 7.20
CA PRO A 159 -9.08 1.08 8.29
C PRO A 159 -9.06 -0.14 9.21
N LEU A 160 -10.21 -0.75 9.48
CA LEU A 160 -10.27 -1.94 10.34
C LEU A 160 -9.63 -3.14 9.66
N ILE A 161 -9.97 -3.37 8.38
CA ILE A 161 -9.40 -4.45 7.58
C ILE A 161 -7.89 -4.25 7.42
N ALA A 162 -7.47 -3.05 7.03
CA ALA A 162 -6.06 -2.70 6.92
C ALA A 162 -5.32 -2.84 8.26
N GLY A 163 -5.97 -2.53 9.38
CA GLY A 163 -5.40 -2.68 10.73
C GLY A 163 -5.17 -4.13 11.09
N ALA A 164 -6.13 -5.00 10.79
CA ALA A 164 -6.00 -6.44 10.99
C ALA A 164 -4.88 -7.02 10.12
N PHE A 165 -4.81 -6.66 8.85
CA PHE A 165 -3.70 -7.07 7.97
C PHE A 165 -2.35 -6.53 8.43
N SER A 166 -2.28 -5.27 8.86
CA SER A 166 -1.08 -4.63 9.38
C SER A 166 -0.58 -5.31 10.66
N LEU A 167 -1.50 -5.72 11.54
CA LEU A 167 -1.16 -6.51 12.73
C LEU A 167 -0.55 -7.85 12.35
N LEU A 168 -1.19 -8.60 11.46
CA LEU A 168 -0.69 -9.90 11.03
C LEU A 168 0.68 -9.77 10.35
N ALA A 169 0.82 -8.83 9.42
CA ALA A 169 2.08 -8.54 8.75
C ALA A 169 3.17 -8.06 9.73
N GLY A 170 2.80 -7.23 10.71
CA GLY A 170 3.68 -6.75 11.76
C GLY A 170 4.20 -7.88 12.65
N ILE A 171 3.32 -8.79 13.08
CA ILE A 171 3.73 -9.96 13.87
C ILE A 171 4.66 -10.86 13.04
N CYS A 172 4.31 -11.16 11.79
CA CYS A 172 5.15 -11.96 10.90
C CYS A 172 6.53 -11.34 10.69
N SER A 173 6.59 -10.03 10.43
CA SER A 173 7.87 -9.33 10.21
C SER A 173 8.74 -9.26 11.46
N VAL A 174 8.16 -9.13 12.65
CA VAL A 174 8.91 -9.25 13.92
C VAL A 174 9.54 -10.64 14.04
N VAL A 175 8.81 -11.71 13.72
CA VAL A 175 9.36 -13.08 13.72
C VAL A 175 10.49 -13.22 12.70
N VAL A 176 10.31 -12.71 11.48
CA VAL A 176 11.35 -12.73 10.44
C VAL A 176 12.58 -11.92 10.86
N ALA A 177 12.42 -10.78 11.53
CA ALA A 177 13.55 -9.98 12.00
C ALA A 177 14.46 -10.78 12.96
N PHE A 178 13.88 -11.60 13.84
CA PHE A 178 14.66 -12.49 14.71
C PHE A 178 15.34 -13.63 13.94
N GLN A 179 14.73 -14.12 12.85
CA GLN A 179 15.36 -15.10 11.97
C GLN A 179 16.55 -14.51 11.22
N VAL A 180 16.41 -13.30 10.66
CA VAL A 180 17.49 -12.57 9.97
C VAL A 180 18.65 -12.29 10.94
N LYS A 181 18.34 -11.85 12.17
CA LYS A 181 19.36 -11.65 13.21
C LYS A 181 20.16 -12.93 13.50
N LYS A 182 19.50 -14.09 13.50
CA LYS A 182 20.15 -15.39 13.75
C LYS A 182 21.03 -15.84 12.57
N GLN A 183 20.72 -15.42 11.35
CA GLN A 183 21.54 -15.71 10.16
C GLN A 183 22.72 -14.74 10.01
N GLN A 184 22.63 -13.54 10.60
CA GLN A 184 23.67 -12.53 10.60
C GLN A 184 24.64 -12.63 11.80
N ALA A 185 24.33 -13.48 12.80
CA ALA A 185 25.13 -13.72 14.00
C ALA A 185 25.88 -15.05 13.91
#